data_AF-A0A349WI33-F1
#
_entry.id   AF-A0A349WI33-F1
#
_cell.length_a   1.000
_cell.length_b   1.000
_cell.length_c   1.000
_cell.angle_alpha   90.00
_cell.angle_beta   90.00
_cell.angle_gamma   90.00
#
_symmetry.space_group_name_H-M   'P 1'
#
loop_
_entity.id
_entity.type
_entity.pdbx_description
1 polymer ?
#
loop_
_entity_poly.entity_id
_entity_poly.type
_entity_poly.pdbx_seq_one_letter_code
_entity_poly.pdbx_strand_id
1 'polypeptide(L)'
;MKFLRNSFVLLLTCGSIISYHSFSQEGSYPEVDMVSDRIRLSYVNPSRCIQLLQLYGVRVDTALGPIDRSKLPVVVALPETKFHETIPDHEKVFPQTETDPINELLLFYDSADPVSAGKIRKIVNQYIDLPARKIMIEAMVLEISSASLEELGVEWDFNSGKEGVSGGNFVNQKLDGANDSLILGKIKYPSAGSAQLDATLTNVFNEFNIRLQA
;
A
#
# COMPACT_ATOMS: atom_id res chain seq x y z
N MET A 1 -45.94 111.59 22.29
CA MET A 1 -45.57 111.71 20.85
C MET A 1 -45.58 110.30 20.28
N LYS A 2 -46.72 109.73 19.82
CA LYS A 2 -47.33 109.84 18.48
C LYS A 2 -46.31 109.88 17.33
N PHE A 3 -46.20 108.78 16.58
CA PHE A 3 -45.92 108.61 15.14
C PHE A 3 -45.52 107.12 14.95
N LEU A 4 -45.96 106.33 13.97
CA LEU A 4 -47.13 106.32 13.10
C LEU A 4 -47.29 104.85 12.68
N ARG A 5 -48.53 104.42 12.57
CA ARG A 5 -49.02 103.11 12.13
C ARG A 5 -48.86 103.00 10.62
N ASN A 6 -48.34 101.88 10.09
CA ASN A 6 -48.80 101.40 8.79
C ASN A 6 -48.61 99.90 8.61
N SER A 7 -49.72 99.23 8.33
CA SER A 7 -49.84 97.82 7.98
C SER A 7 -49.19 97.52 6.64
N PHE A 8 -48.43 96.43 6.57
CA PHE A 8 -48.32 95.66 5.34
C PHE A 8 -48.39 94.17 5.64
N VAL A 9 -49.15 93.50 4.79
CA VAL A 9 -49.77 92.19 4.96
C VAL A 9 -48.86 91.11 4.36
N LEU A 10 -48.63 90.05 5.14
CA LEU A 10 -48.61 88.63 4.74
C LEU A 10 -47.55 88.18 3.71
N LEU A 11 -46.56 87.41 4.20
CA LEU A 11 -46.33 86.07 3.64
C LEU A 11 -45.71 85.14 4.67
N LEU A 12 -46.45 84.07 4.93
CA LEU A 12 -46.23 83.01 5.88
C LEU A 12 -45.25 82.00 5.25
N THR A 13 -44.02 81.90 5.75
CA THR A 13 -43.20 80.70 5.57
C THR A 13 -42.60 80.31 6.92
N CYS A 14 -43.33 79.43 7.60
CA CYS A 14 -42.88 78.75 8.80
C CYS A 14 -41.76 77.77 8.39
N GLY A 15 -40.52 78.25 8.38
CA GLY A 15 -39.32 77.41 8.27
C GLY A 15 -39.15 76.61 9.55
N SER A 16 -40.00 75.61 9.75
CA SER A 16 -39.83 74.60 10.79
C SER A 16 -38.58 73.82 10.44
N ILE A 17 -37.53 73.98 11.25
CA ILE A 17 -36.38 73.09 11.28
C ILE A 17 -36.89 71.76 11.83
N ILE A 18 -37.53 70.98 10.97
CA ILE A 18 -37.72 69.55 11.19
C ILE A 18 -36.35 68.97 10.88
N SER A 19 -35.55 68.77 11.93
CA SER A 19 -34.46 67.81 11.89
C SER A 19 -35.09 66.48 11.50
N TYR A 20 -35.03 66.16 10.21
CA TYR A 20 -35.17 64.78 9.75
C TYR A 20 -33.99 64.03 10.35
N HIS A 21 -34.19 63.50 11.55
CA HIS A 21 -33.42 62.37 11.99
C HIS A 21 -33.92 61.24 11.09
N SER A 22 -33.23 61.05 9.97
CA SER A 22 -33.35 59.87 9.14
C SER A 22 -33.00 58.70 10.05
N PHE A 23 -34.03 58.14 10.69
CA PHE A 23 -33.99 56.79 11.21
C PHE A 23 -33.86 55.91 9.98
N SER A 24 -32.62 55.77 9.51
CA SER A 24 -32.23 54.68 8.64
C SER A 24 -32.46 53.43 9.46
N GLN A 25 -33.66 52.86 9.29
CA GLN A 25 -33.92 51.48 9.63
C GLN A 25 -33.07 50.67 8.65
N GLU A 26 -31.77 50.56 8.95
CA GLU A 26 -30.94 49.50 8.41
C GLU A 26 -31.67 48.21 8.74
N GLY A 27 -32.08 47.47 7.72
CA GLY A 27 -32.59 46.13 7.88
C GLY A 27 -31.53 45.35 8.64
N SER A 28 -31.76 45.16 9.93
CA SER A 28 -30.95 44.37 10.85
C SER A 28 -31.03 42.92 10.39
N TYR A 29 -30.20 42.55 9.42
CA TYR A 29 -29.79 41.17 9.27
C TYR A 29 -29.21 40.74 10.62
N PRO A 30 -29.55 39.54 11.14
CA PRO A 30 -28.92 39.08 12.36
C PRO A 30 -27.41 39.13 12.14
N GLU A 31 -26.72 39.94 12.94
CA GLU A 31 -25.28 40.05 12.86
C GLU A 31 -24.71 38.67 13.19
N VAL A 32 -24.22 37.97 12.16
CA VAL A 32 -23.62 36.64 12.32
C VAL A 32 -22.32 36.83 13.07
N ASP A 33 -22.32 36.48 14.35
CA ASP A 33 -21.14 36.54 15.21
C ASP A 33 -20.23 35.35 14.88
N MET A 34 -19.18 35.63 14.09
CA MET A 34 -18.24 34.63 13.62
C MET A 34 -17.16 34.39 14.68
N VAL A 35 -17.11 33.18 15.19
CA VAL A 35 -16.10 32.73 16.14
C VAL A 35 -15.04 31.91 15.41
N SER A 36 -13.77 32.11 15.78
CA SER A 36 -12.67 31.27 15.33
C SER A 36 -12.21 30.34 16.45
N ASP A 37 -11.97 29.09 16.11
CA ASP A 37 -11.48 28.06 17.03
C ASP A 37 -10.32 27.29 16.38
N ARG A 38 -9.34 26.89 17.20
CA ARG A 38 -8.16 26.16 16.73
C ARG A 38 -8.29 24.68 17.07
N ILE A 39 -8.19 23.85 16.05
CA ILE A 39 -8.20 22.39 16.18
C ILE A 39 -6.76 21.90 16.02
N ARG A 40 -6.19 21.37 17.11
CA ARG A 40 -4.89 20.69 17.12
C ARG A 40 -5.05 19.26 16.61
N LEU A 41 -4.25 18.88 15.62
CA LEU A 41 -4.15 17.51 15.10
C LEU A 41 -2.97 16.79 15.77
N SER A 42 -3.13 15.50 16.03
CA SER A 42 -2.15 14.69 16.77
C SER A 42 -1.44 13.66 15.89
N TYR A 43 -2.15 13.03 14.97
CA TYR A 43 -1.69 11.88 14.18
C TYR A 43 -1.72 12.12 12.67
N VAL A 44 -2.41 13.17 12.20
CA VAL A 44 -2.63 13.46 10.78
C VAL A 44 -2.14 14.86 10.41
N ASN A 45 -1.48 14.97 9.25
CA ASN A 45 -1.05 16.26 8.70
C ASN A 45 -2.25 17.15 8.29
N PRO A 46 -2.19 18.49 8.47
CA PRO A 46 -3.27 19.43 8.13
C PRO A 46 -3.77 19.32 6.69
N SER A 47 -2.85 19.20 5.73
CA SER A 47 -3.15 19.08 4.31
C SER A 47 -3.99 17.84 3.99
N ARG A 48 -3.67 16.71 4.62
CA ARG A 48 -4.43 15.46 4.48
C ARG A 48 -5.77 15.54 5.19
N CYS A 49 -5.81 16.15 6.37
CA CYS A 49 -7.06 16.34 7.12
C CYS A 49 -8.06 17.19 6.31
N ILE A 50 -7.60 18.26 5.65
CA ILE A 50 -8.42 19.07 4.75
C ILE A 50 -9.05 18.23 3.64
N GLN A 51 -8.25 17.42 2.95
CA GLN A 51 -8.75 16.58 1.86
C GLN A 51 -9.82 15.61 2.36
N LEU A 52 -9.62 15.01 3.53
CA LEU A 52 -10.59 14.13 4.15
C LEU A 52 -11.86 14.88 4.56
N LEU A 53 -11.74 16.08 5.13
CA LEU A 53 -12.89 16.92 5.47
C LEU A 53 -13.73 17.31 4.24
N GLN A 54 -13.09 17.59 3.11
CA GLN A 54 -13.78 17.81 1.84
C GLN A 54 -14.60 16.59 1.40
N LEU A 55 -14.07 15.36 1.60
CA LEU A 55 -14.82 14.12 1.33
C LEU A 55 -16.05 13.96 2.23
N TYR A 56 -15.98 14.42 3.48
CA TYR A 56 -17.12 14.45 4.40
C TYR A 56 -18.11 15.60 4.12
N GLY A 57 -17.90 16.38 3.05
CA GLY A 57 -18.76 17.50 2.66
C GLY A 57 -18.55 18.77 3.48
N VAL A 58 -17.45 18.87 4.23
CA VAL A 58 -17.09 20.08 4.96
C VAL A 58 -16.44 21.08 4.01
N ARG A 59 -16.84 22.35 4.13
CA ARG A 59 -16.29 23.44 3.31
C ARG A 59 -14.91 23.81 3.81
N VAL A 60 -13.97 23.93 2.87
CA VAL A 60 -12.59 24.34 3.14
C VAL A 60 -12.26 25.52 2.27
N ASP A 61 -11.58 26.50 2.85
CA ASP A 61 -11.08 27.68 2.15
C ASP A 61 -9.56 27.85 2.35
N THR A 62 -8.98 28.80 1.62
CA THR A 62 -7.57 29.16 1.64
C THR A 62 -7.26 30.18 2.74
N ALA A 63 -6.07 30.08 3.33
CA ALA A 63 -5.68 30.86 4.51
C ALA A 63 -5.52 32.37 4.30
N LEU A 64 -5.45 32.83 3.05
CA LEU A 64 -5.07 34.20 2.72
C LEU A 64 -6.26 35.06 2.24
N GLY A 65 -7.44 34.47 2.08
CA GLY A 65 -8.64 35.15 1.58
C GLY A 65 -9.59 35.66 2.68
N PRO A 66 -10.39 36.70 2.41
CA PRO A 66 -11.51 37.06 3.27
C PRO A 66 -12.54 35.93 3.34
N ILE A 67 -12.93 35.54 4.55
CA ILE A 67 -13.91 34.47 4.77
C ILE A 67 -15.32 35.02 4.66
N ASP A 68 -16.11 34.41 3.77
CA ASP A 68 -17.51 34.76 3.56
C ASP A 68 -18.38 34.25 4.72
N ARG A 69 -18.93 35.18 5.51
CA ARG A 69 -19.76 34.88 6.69
C ARG A 69 -21.04 34.12 6.34
N SER A 70 -21.53 34.22 5.11
CA SER A 70 -22.72 33.50 4.66
C SER A 70 -22.48 31.99 4.46
N LYS A 71 -21.21 31.56 4.39
CA LYS A 71 -20.80 30.20 4.04
C LYS A 71 -20.27 29.38 5.21
N LEU A 72 -20.36 29.89 6.43
CA LEU A 72 -19.97 29.19 7.67
C LEU A 72 -20.74 27.84 7.82
N PRO A 73 -20.14 26.82 8.47
CA PRO A 73 -18.77 26.76 8.98
C PRO A 73 -17.73 26.48 7.89
N VAL A 74 -16.52 27.03 8.06
CA VAL A 74 -15.40 26.88 7.12
C VAL A 74 -14.14 26.49 7.88
N VAL A 75 -13.40 25.51 7.33
CA VAL A 75 -12.10 25.08 7.86
C VAL A 75 -10.97 25.61 6.99
N VAL A 76 -9.90 26.06 7.61
CA VAL A 76 -8.71 26.63 6.96
C VAL A 76 -7.46 26.03 7.60
N ALA A 77 -6.50 25.55 6.81
CA ALA A 77 -5.17 25.20 7.36
C ALA A 77 -4.35 26.46 7.54
N LEU A 78 -3.66 26.57 8.67
CA LEU A 78 -2.70 27.64 8.89
C LEU A 78 -1.44 27.37 8.04
N PRO A 79 -0.82 28.40 7.46
CA PRO A 79 0.41 28.23 6.71
C PRO A 79 1.55 27.89 7.68
N GLU A 80 2.24 26.79 7.39
CA GLU A 80 3.43 26.36 8.13
C GLU A 80 4.66 27.16 7.68
N THR A 81 5.58 27.43 8.60
CA THR A 81 6.85 28.09 8.29
C THR A 81 7.97 27.06 8.14
N LYS A 82 9.01 27.32 7.35
CA LYS A 82 10.12 26.36 7.20
C LYS A 82 11.06 26.32 8.41
N PHE A 83 10.81 27.13 9.43
CA PHE A 83 11.71 27.31 10.57
C PHE A 83 11.69 26.14 11.56
N HIS A 84 10.71 25.23 11.45
CA HIS A 84 10.62 24.05 12.31
C HIS A 84 11.61 22.92 11.95
N GLU A 85 12.21 22.97 10.77
CA GLU A 85 13.21 22.00 10.29
C GLU A 85 14.63 22.59 10.23
N THR A 86 14.80 23.87 10.54
CA THR A 86 16.11 24.52 10.44
C THR A 86 17.02 24.05 11.57
N ILE A 87 18.10 23.36 11.20
CA ILE A 87 19.19 23.03 12.10
C ILE A 87 20.00 24.32 12.35
N PRO A 88 20.31 24.68 13.62
CA PRO A 88 21.17 25.81 13.92
C PRO A 88 22.52 25.68 13.20
N ASP A 89 22.85 26.68 12.39
CA ASP A 89 24.10 26.80 11.66
C ASP A 89 24.88 27.99 12.25
N HIS A 90 26.14 27.78 12.63
CA HIS A 90 26.95 28.80 13.29
C HIS A 90 27.26 30.01 12.38
N GLU A 91 27.15 29.83 11.06
CA GLU A 91 27.42 30.89 10.08
C GLU A 91 26.21 31.78 9.82
N LYS A 92 25.00 31.34 10.17
CA LYS A 92 23.74 32.06 9.89
C LYS A 92 23.07 32.47 11.20
N VAL A 93 22.56 33.70 11.23
CA VAL A 93 21.75 34.16 12.35
C VAL A 93 20.48 33.30 12.42
N PHE A 94 20.30 32.61 13.54
CA PHE A 94 19.13 31.79 13.77
C PHE A 94 17.88 32.69 13.81
N PRO A 95 16.82 32.37 13.04
CA PRO A 95 15.59 33.17 13.03
C PRO A 95 14.92 33.17 14.40
N GLN A 96 14.12 34.19 14.68
CA GLN A 96 13.36 34.26 15.94
C GLN A 96 12.42 33.05 16.03
N THR A 97 12.46 32.35 17.18
CA THR A 97 11.62 31.19 17.46
C THR A 97 10.19 31.64 17.74
N GLU A 98 9.43 31.85 16.67
CA GLU A 98 7.98 32.02 16.78
C GLU A 98 7.29 30.67 16.97
N THR A 99 6.12 30.68 17.61
CA THR A 99 5.31 29.47 17.72
C THR A 99 4.66 29.19 16.36
N ASP A 100 5.24 28.26 15.62
CA ASP A 100 4.67 27.81 14.34
C ASP A 100 3.38 27.01 14.61
N PRO A 101 2.24 27.33 13.96
CA PRO A 101 0.99 26.58 14.07
C PRO A 101 1.05 25.21 13.37
N ILE A 102 2.08 24.42 13.67
CA ILE A 102 2.28 23.08 13.15
C ILE A 102 1.11 22.20 13.60
N ASN A 103 0.57 21.44 12.65
CA ASN A 103 -0.56 20.53 12.87
C ASN A 103 -1.84 21.21 13.39
N GLU A 104 -2.05 22.50 13.11
CA GLU A 104 -3.29 23.21 13.47
C GLU A 104 -4.20 23.43 12.27
N LEU A 105 -5.51 23.37 12.53
CA LEU A 105 -6.56 23.87 11.65
C LEU A 105 -7.32 24.99 12.36
N LEU A 106 -7.79 25.96 11.58
CA LEU A 106 -8.66 27.03 12.05
C LEU A 106 -10.09 26.75 11.57
N LEU A 107 -11.02 26.65 12.51
CA LEU A 107 -12.45 26.47 12.26
C LEU A 107 -13.17 27.79 12.52
N PHE A 108 -13.82 28.31 11.49
CA PHE A 108 -14.72 29.44 11.59
C PHE A 108 -16.15 28.94 11.62
N TYR A 109 -16.93 29.40 12.59
CA TYR A 109 -18.33 29.02 12.72
C TYR A 109 -19.16 30.18 13.30
N ASP A 110 -20.47 30.07 13.15
CA ASP A 110 -21.43 31.02 13.72
C ASP A 110 -21.67 30.68 15.20
N SER A 111 -21.53 31.66 16.10
CA SER A 111 -21.81 31.47 17.53
C SER A 111 -23.25 31.03 17.79
N ALA A 112 -24.20 31.37 16.92
CA ALA A 112 -25.60 30.98 17.05
C ALA A 112 -25.84 29.49 16.70
N ASP A 113 -24.96 28.86 15.90
CA ASP A 113 -25.01 27.45 15.54
C ASP A 113 -23.70 26.70 15.89
N PRO A 114 -23.45 26.41 17.19
CA PRO A 114 -22.29 25.64 17.60
C PRO A 114 -22.38 24.15 17.21
N VAL A 115 -23.57 23.67 16.80
CA VAL A 115 -23.81 22.25 16.51
C VAL A 115 -23.08 21.83 15.24
N SER A 116 -23.09 22.66 14.20
CA SER A 116 -22.37 22.40 12.96
C SER A 116 -20.85 22.34 13.18
N ALA A 117 -20.31 23.24 14.01
CA ALA A 117 -18.91 23.18 14.46
C ALA A 117 -18.61 21.91 15.27
N GLY A 118 -19.52 21.51 16.17
CA GLY A 118 -19.41 20.28 16.95
C GLY A 118 -19.35 19.01 16.09
N LYS A 119 -20.11 18.96 15.00
CA LYS A 119 -20.07 17.85 14.02
C LYS A 119 -18.69 17.74 13.36
N ILE A 120 -18.09 18.85 12.97
CA ILE A 120 -16.74 18.86 12.37
C ILE A 120 -15.71 18.36 13.38
N ARG A 121 -15.74 18.85 14.63
CA ARG A 121 -14.85 18.37 15.71
C ARG A 121 -14.99 16.86 15.94
N LYS A 122 -16.23 16.37 15.94
CA LYS A 122 -16.50 14.93 16.07
C LYS A 122 -15.88 14.14 14.92
N ILE A 123 -16.02 14.62 13.67
CA ILE A 123 -15.44 13.98 12.50
C ILE A 123 -13.91 13.90 12.62
N VAL A 124 -13.27 15.03 12.94
CA VAL A 124 -11.81 15.09 13.11
C VAL A 124 -11.36 14.12 14.19
N ASN A 125 -11.90 14.21 15.40
CA ASN A 125 -11.40 13.46 16.55
C ASN A 125 -11.74 11.97 16.54
N GLN A 126 -12.87 11.58 15.91
CA GLN A 126 -13.35 10.19 15.97
C GLN A 126 -13.07 9.37 14.72
N TYR A 127 -12.79 10.00 13.58
CA TYR A 127 -12.67 9.30 12.30
C TYR A 127 -11.41 9.64 11.51
N ILE A 128 -10.88 10.84 11.65
CA ILE A 128 -9.72 11.29 10.87
C ILE A 128 -8.44 11.16 11.71
N ASP A 129 -8.37 11.87 12.83
CA ASP A 129 -7.18 12.00 13.67
C ASP A 129 -7.06 10.86 14.67
N LEU A 130 -6.90 9.66 14.13
CA LEU A 130 -6.75 8.43 14.90
C LEU A 130 -5.32 7.87 14.75
N PRO A 131 -4.78 7.23 15.79
CA PRO A 131 -3.49 6.57 15.68
C PRO A 131 -3.54 5.41 14.67
N ALA A 132 -2.52 5.32 13.83
CA ALA A 132 -2.42 4.24 12.84
C ALA A 132 -2.16 2.88 13.51
N ARG A 133 -2.82 1.83 13.00
CA ARG A 133 -2.57 0.44 13.43
C ARG A 133 -1.35 -0.12 12.72
N LYS A 134 -0.41 -0.71 13.46
CA LYS A 134 0.74 -1.45 12.91
C LYS A 134 0.41 -2.95 12.88
N ILE A 135 0.74 -3.62 11.77
CA ILE A 135 0.60 -5.08 11.63
C ILE A 135 1.97 -5.69 11.32
N MET A 136 2.27 -6.83 11.92
CA MET A 136 3.46 -7.61 11.62
C MET A 136 3.04 -8.75 10.68
N ILE A 137 3.71 -8.83 9.53
CA ILE A 137 3.42 -9.85 8.52
C ILE A 137 4.65 -10.74 8.41
N GLU A 138 4.48 -12.02 8.73
CA GLU A 138 5.51 -13.04 8.59
C GLU A 138 5.07 -14.03 7.50
N ALA A 139 5.99 -14.36 6.60
CA ALA A 139 5.76 -15.35 5.55
C ALA A 139 6.93 -16.33 5.55
N MET A 140 6.62 -17.63 5.57
CA MET A 140 7.59 -18.70 5.41
C MET A 140 7.38 -19.36 4.05
N VAL A 141 8.43 -19.44 3.25
CA VAL A 141 8.42 -20.17 1.98
C VAL A 141 9.30 -21.40 2.16
N LEU A 142 8.70 -22.59 2.01
CA LEU A 142 9.39 -23.87 2.09
C LEU A 142 9.35 -24.52 0.70
N GLU A 143 10.52 -24.68 0.10
CA GLU A 143 10.69 -25.49 -1.10
C GLU A 143 11.58 -26.69 -0.75
N ILE A 144 11.08 -27.88 -1.02
CA ILE A 144 11.86 -29.12 -0.97
C ILE A 144 11.80 -29.72 -2.36
N SER A 145 12.91 -29.65 -3.09
CA SER A 145 13.08 -30.38 -4.34
C SER A 145 14.04 -31.56 -4.10
N SER A 146 13.62 -32.75 -4.53
CA SER A 146 14.45 -33.95 -4.54
C SER A 146 14.50 -34.46 -5.97
N ALA A 147 15.70 -34.52 -6.53
CA ALA A 147 15.96 -35.16 -7.80
C ALA A 147 17.12 -36.14 -7.61
N SER A 148 16.81 -37.44 -7.68
CA SER A 148 17.80 -38.51 -7.81
C SER A 148 17.57 -39.19 -9.16
N LEU A 149 18.53 -39.06 -10.06
CA LEU A 149 18.60 -39.84 -11.29
C LEU A 149 19.77 -40.82 -11.12
N GLU A 150 19.44 -42.12 -11.13
CA GLU A 150 20.43 -43.20 -11.17
C GLU A 150 20.34 -43.84 -12.56
N GLU A 151 21.32 -43.51 -13.40
CA GLU A 151 21.45 -44.08 -14.74
C GLU A 151 22.75 -44.88 -14.80
N LEU A 152 22.60 -46.21 -14.89
CA LEU A 152 23.68 -47.16 -15.11
C LEU A 152 23.55 -47.71 -16.53
N GLY A 153 24.45 -47.27 -17.42
CA GLY A 153 24.59 -47.79 -18.78
C GLY A 153 25.96 -48.44 -18.97
N VAL A 154 26.01 -49.52 -19.76
CA VAL A 154 27.28 -50.07 -20.24
C VAL A 154 27.21 -50.18 -21.75
N GLU A 155 28.05 -49.41 -22.44
CA GLU A 155 28.20 -49.40 -23.89
C GLU A 155 29.47 -50.16 -24.27
N TRP A 156 29.34 -51.14 -25.15
CA TRP A 156 30.47 -51.86 -25.72
C TRP A 156 30.42 -51.68 -27.23
N ASP A 157 31.38 -50.93 -27.76
CA ASP A 157 31.61 -50.79 -29.19
C ASP A 157 32.76 -51.73 -29.60
N PHE A 158 32.53 -52.56 -30.61
CA PHE A 158 33.52 -53.49 -31.13
C PHE A 158 33.85 -53.11 -32.58
N ASN A 159 34.91 -52.32 -32.74
CA ASN A 159 35.40 -51.91 -34.05
C ASN A 159 36.40 -52.95 -34.59
N SER A 160 35.90 -53.94 -35.33
CA SER A 160 36.77 -54.85 -36.08
C SER A 160 37.18 -54.18 -37.40
N GLY A 161 38.25 -53.39 -37.34
CA GLY A 161 38.99 -52.99 -38.53
C GLY A 161 39.41 -54.23 -39.32
N LYS A 162 38.93 -54.32 -40.57
CA LYS A 162 38.88 -55.50 -41.46
C LYS A 162 40.23 -56.19 -41.80
N GLU A 163 41.36 -55.75 -41.25
CA GLU A 163 42.69 -56.23 -41.68
C GLU A 163 43.63 -56.70 -40.55
N GLY A 164 43.16 -56.79 -39.30
CA GLY A 164 44.06 -57.00 -38.14
C GLY A 164 44.05 -58.35 -37.43
N VAL A 165 43.15 -59.29 -37.74
CA VAL A 165 42.96 -60.49 -36.89
C VAL A 165 43.24 -61.77 -37.67
N SER A 166 44.41 -62.37 -37.41
CA SER A 166 44.83 -63.64 -38.01
C SER A 166 43.84 -64.78 -37.69
N GLY A 167 43.61 -65.65 -38.66
CA GLY A 167 42.56 -66.69 -38.70
C GLY A 167 42.61 -67.78 -37.61
N GLY A 168 43.40 -67.61 -36.55
CA GLY A 168 43.56 -68.58 -35.46
C GLY A 168 43.10 -68.12 -34.07
N ASN A 169 42.60 -66.90 -33.90
CA ASN A 169 42.23 -66.39 -32.57
C ASN A 169 40.80 -66.77 -32.14
N PHE A 170 40.62 -67.04 -30.84
CA PHE A 170 39.38 -67.42 -30.15
C PHE A 170 38.14 -66.58 -30.53
N VAL A 171 38.36 -65.34 -30.98
CA VAL A 171 37.33 -64.41 -31.45
C VAL A 171 36.64 -64.89 -32.73
N ASN A 172 37.38 -65.45 -33.70
CA ASN A 172 36.80 -65.97 -34.95
C ASN A 172 35.90 -67.20 -34.74
N GLN A 173 36.07 -67.92 -33.63
CA GLN A 173 35.20 -69.05 -33.27
C GLN A 173 33.85 -68.61 -32.69
N LYS A 174 33.71 -67.33 -32.32
CA LYS A 174 32.52 -66.77 -31.67
C LYS A 174 31.80 -65.72 -32.52
N LEU A 175 32.24 -65.51 -33.76
CA LEU A 175 31.57 -64.64 -34.73
C LEU A 175 30.88 -65.49 -35.80
N ASP A 176 29.67 -65.12 -36.20
CA ASP A 176 28.98 -65.71 -37.35
C ASP A 176 29.64 -65.17 -38.61
N GLY A 177 30.55 -65.95 -39.20
CA GLY A 177 31.52 -65.52 -40.24
C GLY A 177 30.95 -64.93 -41.54
N ALA A 178 29.65 -64.67 -41.64
CA ALA A 178 29.04 -63.91 -42.73
C ALA A 178 28.69 -62.45 -42.38
N ASN A 179 28.46 -62.11 -41.10
CA ASN A 179 27.98 -60.79 -40.67
C ASN A 179 28.73 -60.20 -39.46
N ASP A 180 29.85 -60.81 -39.03
CA ASP A 180 30.65 -60.38 -37.86
C ASP A 180 29.81 -60.14 -36.59
N SER A 181 28.72 -60.91 -36.42
CA SER A 181 27.85 -60.85 -35.25
C SER A 181 28.30 -61.87 -34.20
N LEU A 182 28.31 -61.46 -32.92
CA LEU A 182 28.79 -62.28 -31.81
C LEU A 182 27.77 -63.37 -31.46
N ILE A 183 28.10 -64.63 -31.75
CA ILE A 183 27.31 -65.80 -31.35
C ILE A 183 27.62 -66.13 -29.88
N LEU A 184 26.94 -65.46 -28.95
CA LEU A 184 26.83 -66.00 -27.59
C LEU A 184 25.84 -67.17 -27.60
N GLY A 185 26.38 -68.37 -27.39
CA GLY A 185 25.70 -69.54 -26.83
C GLY A 185 24.26 -69.80 -27.30
N LYS A 186 24.10 -70.66 -28.30
CA LYS A 186 22.80 -71.34 -28.52
C LYS A 186 22.59 -72.26 -27.30
N ILE A 187 21.55 -72.05 -26.49
CA ILE A 187 21.17 -73.02 -25.45
C ILE A 187 20.85 -74.33 -26.16
N LYS A 188 21.72 -75.33 -25.98
CA LYS A 188 21.49 -76.68 -26.49
C LYS A 188 20.49 -77.36 -25.57
N TYR A 189 19.30 -77.66 -26.09
CA TYR A 189 18.33 -78.50 -25.39
C TYR A 189 18.96 -79.88 -25.11
N PRO A 190 18.91 -80.39 -23.86
CA PRO A 190 19.45 -81.70 -23.55
C PRO A 190 18.58 -82.81 -24.17
N SER A 191 19.23 -83.90 -24.58
CA SER A 191 18.54 -85.11 -25.03
C SER A 191 17.74 -85.74 -23.88
N ALA A 192 16.49 -86.15 -24.16
CA ALA A 192 15.58 -86.71 -23.17
C ALA A 192 16.23 -87.87 -22.39
N GLY A 193 16.32 -87.75 -21.06
CA GLY A 193 16.67 -88.87 -20.20
C GLY A 193 17.52 -88.59 -18.95
N SER A 194 17.97 -87.35 -18.71
CA SER A 194 18.69 -87.01 -17.46
C SER A 194 18.13 -85.73 -16.84
N ALA A 195 17.76 -85.79 -15.57
CA ALA A 195 17.21 -84.65 -14.82
C ALA A 195 18.31 -83.61 -14.57
N GLN A 196 18.01 -82.35 -14.89
CA GLN A 196 18.97 -81.22 -14.84
C GLN A 196 18.81 -80.34 -13.58
N LEU A 197 17.98 -80.77 -12.64
CA LEU A 197 17.74 -80.11 -11.35
C LEU A 197 17.54 -81.20 -10.32
N ASP A 198 18.53 -81.40 -9.45
CA ASP A 198 18.43 -82.30 -8.30
C ASP A 198 18.15 -81.44 -7.06
N ALA A 199 16.89 -81.43 -6.61
CA ALA A 199 16.42 -80.67 -5.47
C ALA A 199 15.96 -81.66 -4.40
N THR A 200 16.78 -81.84 -3.36
CA THR A 200 16.48 -82.73 -2.24
C THR A 200 15.85 -81.92 -1.10
N LEU A 201 14.53 -82.06 -0.94
CA LEU A 201 13.72 -81.37 0.08
C LEU A 201 13.86 -82.05 1.43
N THR A 202 14.60 -81.43 2.36
CA THR A 202 14.63 -81.85 3.76
C THR A 202 14.12 -80.71 4.64
N ASN A 203 12.87 -80.84 5.09
CA ASN A 203 12.20 -79.94 6.05
C ASN A 203 11.84 -78.53 5.49
N VAL A 204 10.53 -78.28 5.34
CA VAL A 204 9.94 -77.26 4.45
C VAL A 204 10.00 -75.81 4.99
N PHE A 205 10.72 -75.53 6.09
CA PHE A 205 10.53 -74.26 6.81
C PHE A 205 11.79 -73.56 7.30
N ASN A 206 13.00 -73.81 6.78
CA ASN A 206 14.10 -72.84 6.97
C ASN A 206 15.17 -72.89 5.86
N GLU A 207 15.39 -71.70 5.28
CA GLU A 207 16.48 -71.20 4.42
C GLU A 207 16.84 -71.94 3.13
N PHE A 208 16.93 -71.18 2.03
CA PHE A 208 17.16 -71.65 0.67
C PHE A 208 18.54 -71.23 0.17
N ASN A 209 19.38 -72.20 -0.20
CA ASN A 209 20.67 -71.93 -0.83
C ASN A 209 20.69 -72.60 -2.22
N ILE A 210 20.39 -71.84 -3.27
CA ILE A 210 20.70 -72.27 -4.64
C ILE A 210 22.09 -71.79 -4.99
N ARG A 211 22.96 -72.72 -5.35
CA ARG A 211 24.22 -72.43 -6.02
C ARG A 211 24.15 -72.97 -7.44
N LEU A 212 24.15 -72.05 -8.40
CA LEU A 212 24.33 -72.34 -9.81
C LEU A 212 25.84 -72.26 -10.08
N GLN A 213 26.47 -73.39 -10.39
CA GLN A 213 27.85 -73.41 -10.87
C GLN A 213 27.79 -73.55 -12.39
N ALA A 214 28.23 -72.49 -13.07
CA ALA A 214 28.41 -72.48 -14.52
C ALA A 214 29.66 -73.28 -14.93
#